data_AF-A0A8S2E0D1-F1
#
_entry.id   AF-A0A8S2E0D1-F1
#
_cell.length_a   1.000
_cell.length_b   1.000
_cell.length_c   1.000
_cell.angle_alpha   90.00
_cell.angle_beta   90.00
_cell.angle_gamma   90.00
#
_symmetry.space_group_name_H-M   'P 1'
#
loop_
_entity.id
_entity.type
_entity.pdbx_description
1 polymer ?
#
loop_
_entity_poly.entity_id
_entity_poly.type
_entity_poly.pdbx_seq_one_letter_code
_entity_poly.pdbx_strand_id
1 'polypeptide(L)'
;MKNTTTASMATAREQHTAMLPNSSKVLVTGGYRPSAYLTSCEIYDPSSGQWNTTASMATARQEHTATLLNSSKIRVTGGEESSGQLASFEIYYP
;
A
#
# COMPACT_ATOMS: atom_id res chain seq x y z
N MET A 1 -26.03 -1.66 7.90
CA MET A 1 -24.70 -1.06 7.66
C MET A 1 -24.86 -0.03 6.55
N LYS A 2 -24.42 1.20 6.74
CA LYS A 2 -24.43 2.22 5.67
C LYS A 2 -23.12 2.10 4.90
N ASN A 3 -23.19 1.79 3.61
CA ASN A 3 -22.03 1.90 2.72
C ASN A 3 -21.96 3.36 2.27
N THR A 4 -20.91 4.06 2.68
CA THR A 4 -20.63 5.43 2.23
C THR A 4 -19.45 5.37 1.28
N THR A 5 -19.66 5.75 0.02
CA THR A 5 -18.60 5.85 -0.98
C THR A 5 -17.71 7.04 -0.61
N THR A 6 -16.43 6.77 -0.33
CA THR A 6 -15.40 7.80 -0.12
C THR A 6 -14.75 8.16 -1.46
N ALA A 7 -13.80 9.10 -1.46
CA ALA A 7 -13.06 9.40 -2.69
C ALA A 7 -12.36 8.15 -3.25
N SER A 8 -12.09 8.15 -4.55
CA SER A 8 -11.36 7.06 -5.22
C SER A 8 -9.86 7.14 -4.94
N MET A 9 -9.18 5.99 -4.88
CA MET A 9 -7.73 5.92 -4.99
C MET A 9 -7.28 6.50 -6.35
N ALA A 10 -6.12 7.16 -6.37
CA ALA A 10 -5.51 7.69 -7.58
C ALA A 10 -5.05 6.57 -8.52
N THR A 11 -4.64 5.41 -7.97
CA THR A 11 -4.21 4.26 -8.76
C THR A 11 -5.12 3.06 -8.54
N ALA A 12 -5.75 2.60 -9.63
CA ALA A 12 -6.41 1.29 -9.65
C ALA A 12 -5.39 0.17 -9.42
N ARG A 13 -5.71 -0.76 -8.52
CA ARG A 13 -4.80 -1.82 -8.07
C ARG A 13 -5.58 -3.03 -7.56
N GLU A 14 -5.04 -4.21 -7.78
CA GLU A 14 -5.39 -5.48 -7.12
C GLU A 14 -4.17 -6.06 -6.40
N GLN A 15 -4.36 -7.10 -5.59
CA GLN A 15 -3.28 -7.82 -4.88
C GLN A 15 -2.34 -6.91 -4.05
N HIS A 16 -2.87 -5.77 -3.61
CA HIS A 16 -2.20 -4.83 -2.72
C HIS A 16 -2.33 -5.26 -1.26
N THR A 17 -1.50 -4.70 -0.38
CA THR A 17 -1.71 -4.80 1.07
C THR A 17 -2.24 -3.49 1.63
N ALA A 18 -3.30 -3.57 2.43
CA ALA A 18 -3.84 -2.48 3.24
C ALA A 18 -3.52 -2.69 4.72
N MET A 19 -3.08 -1.64 5.43
CA MET A 19 -2.79 -1.68 6.86
C MET A 19 -3.09 -0.34 7.54
N LEU A 20 -3.27 -0.37 8.86
CA LEU A 20 -3.43 0.81 9.71
C LEU A 20 -2.06 1.20 10.32
N PRO A 21 -1.29 2.13 9.71
CA PRO A 21 -0.02 2.60 10.31
C PRO A 21 -0.21 3.32 11.64
N ASN A 22 -1.40 3.90 11.83
CA ASN A 22 -1.90 4.44 13.08
C ASN A 22 -3.42 4.22 13.11
N SER A 23 -4.05 4.28 14.29
CA SER A 23 -5.48 3.99 14.48
C SER A 23 -6.45 4.91 13.72
N SER A 24 -5.94 5.84 12.91
CA SER A 24 -6.73 6.88 12.25
C SER A 24 -6.53 6.95 10.74
N LYS A 25 -5.64 6.16 10.13
CA LYS A 25 -5.42 6.19 8.68
C LYS A 25 -5.27 4.79 8.11
N VAL A 26 -5.63 4.60 6.85
CA VAL A 26 -5.40 3.34 6.11
C VAL A 26 -4.33 3.59 5.08
N LEU A 27 -3.21 2.88 5.15
CA LEU A 27 -2.19 2.86 4.11
C LEU A 27 -2.42 1.66 3.20
N VAL A 28 -2.39 1.90 1.89
CA VAL A 28 -2.38 0.89 0.85
C VAL A 28 -1.03 0.95 0.14
N THR A 29 -0.39 -0.22 -0.02
CA THR A 29 0.96 -0.34 -0.60
C THR A 29 0.95 -1.33 -1.76
N GLY A 30 1.64 -0.97 -2.84
CA GLY A 30 1.87 -1.83 -3.99
C GLY A 30 0.60 -2.41 -4.63
N GLY A 31 0.69 -3.66 -5.02
CA GLY A 31 -0.27 -4.35 -5.85
C GLY A 31 0.06 -4.24 -7.34
N TYR A 32 -0.93 -4.56 -8.15
CA TYR A 32 -0.80 -4.70 -9.59
C TYR A 32 -1.99 -4.10 -10.30
N ARG A 33 -1.75 -3.70 -11.54
CA ARG A 33 -2.76 -3.38 -12.52
C ARG A 33 -2.31 -3.97 -13.85
N PRO A 34 -3.20 -4.11 -14.85
CA PRO A 34 -2.87 -4.74 -16.13
C PRO A 34 -1.61 -4.20 -16.84
N SER A 35 -1.21 -2.95 -16.57
CA SER A 35 -0.03 -2.33 -17.17
C SER A 35 1.23 -2.35 -16.32
N ALA A 36 1.16 -2.65 -15.01
CA ALA A 36 2.33 -2.54 -14.13
C ALA A 36 2.13 -3.18 -12.74
N TYR A 37 3.25 -3.67 -12.19
CA TYR A 37 3.44 -3.81 -10.75
C TYR A 37 3.66 -2.41 -10.14
N LEU A 38 3.13 -2.17 -8.95
CA LEU A 38 3.09 -0.84 -8.36
C LEU A 38 4.12 -0.68 -7.24
N THR A 39 4.86 0.42 -7.28
CA THR A 39 5.61 0.96 -6.13
C THR A 39 4.78 1.97 -5.33
N SER A 40 3.66 2.44 -5.88
CA SER A 40 2.91 3.55 -5.30
C SER A 40 2.21 3.13 -4.00
N CYS A 41 2.23 4.04 -3.04
CA CYS A 41 1.48 3.92 -1.80
C CYS A 41 0.49 5.07 -1.69
N GLU A 42 -0.70 4.77 -1.15
CA GLU A 42 -1.76 5.75 -0.94
C GLU A 42 -2.29 5.65 0.48
N ILE A 43 -2.58 6.79 1.10
CA ILE A 43 -3.12 6.87 2.45
C ILE A 43 -4.51 7.47 2.43
N TYR A 44 -5.47 6.77 3.03
CA TYR A 44 -6.79 7.29 3.31
C TYR A 44 -6.78 8.07 4.63
N ASP A 45 -7.25 9.31 4.57
CA ASP A 45 -7.48 10.15 5.73
C ASP A 45 -8.98 10.25 6.01
N PRO A 46 -9.50 9.56 7.05
CA PRO A 46 -10.91 9.62 7.42
C PRO A 46 -11.41 11.01 7.81
N SER A 47 -10.53 11.93 8.22
CA SER A 47 -10.92 13.29 8.59
C SER A 47 -11.34 14.14 7.39
N SER A 48 -10.72 13.91 6.23
CA SER A 48 -11.06 14.58 4.97
C SER A 48 -11.89 13.70 4.02
N GLY A 49 -11.94 12.39 4.27
CA GLY A 49 -12.56 11.41 3.38
C GLY A 49 -11.82 11.23 2.06
N GLN A 50 -10.54 11.62 2.00
CA GLN A 50 -9.73 11.61 0.78
C GLN A 50 -8.61 10.56 0.84
N TRP A 51 -8.24 10.06 -0.34
CA TRP A 51 -6.99 9.35 -0.57
C TRP A 51 -5.90 10.33 -1.00
N ASN A 52 -4.68 10.14 -0.49
CA ASN A 52 -3.52 10.93 -0.87
C ASN A 52 -2.38 9.99 -1.28
N THR A 53 -1.66 10.31 -2.34
CA THR A 53 -0.41 9.62 -2.67
C THR A 53 0.66 9.97 -1.64
N THR A 54 1.46 8.98 -1.26
CA THR A 54 2.56 9.11 -0.29
C THR A 54 3.89 8.68 -0.92
N ALA A 55 4.94 8.53 -0.11
CA ALA A 55 6.20 7.97 -0.59
C ALA A 55 5.97 6.64 -1.31
N SER A 56 6.78 6.34 -2.32
CA SER A 56 6.73 5.05 -3.00
C SER A 56 7.67 4.05 -2.34
N MET A 57 7.35 2.76 -2.46
CA MET A 57 8.29 1.67 -2.19
C MET A 57 9.47 1.73 -3.17
N ALA A 58 10.60 1.16 -2.76
CA ALA A 58 11.78 1.03 -3.62
C ALA A 58 11.58 -0.07 -4.67
N THR A 59 10.84 -1.13 -4.35
CA THR A 59 10.57 -2.26 -5.24
C THR A 59 9.07 -2.36 -5.50
N ALA A 60 8.68 -2.63 -6.74
CA ALA A 60 7.28 -2.89 -7.06
C ALA A 60 6.91 -4.27 -6.52
N ARG A 61 5.76 -4.41 -5.85
CA ARG A 61 5.39 -5.69 -5.24
C ARG A 61 3.88 -5.88 -5.33
N GLN A 62 3.44 -7.07 -5.73
CA GLN A 62 2.09 -7.58 -5.49
C GLN A 62 2.14 -8.83 -4.63
N GLU A 63 1.01 -9.21 -4.03
CA GLU A 63 0.90 -10.38 -3.15
C GLU A 63 1.90 -10.39 -1.97
N HIS A 64 2.49 -9.23 -1.66
CA HIS A 64 3.40 -9.06 -0.53
C HIS A 64 2.63 -9.01 0.79
N THR A 65 3.37 -9.04 1.89
CA THR A 65 2.83 -8.73 3.22
C THR A 65 3.45 -7.43 3.75
N ALA A 66 2.68 -6.67 4.52
CA ALA A 66 3.16 -5.48 5.22
C ALA A 66 2.97 -5.66 6.74
N THR A 67 4.00 -5.38 7.53
CA THR A 67 3.96 -5.48 8.99
C THR A 67 4.39 -4.16 9.61
N LEU A 68 3.56 -3.60 10.48
CA LEU A 68 3.89 -2.39 11.24
C LEU A 68 4.96 -2.73 12.29
N LEU A 69 6.12 -2.08 12.22
CA LEU A 69 7.19 -2.27 13.21
C LEU A 69 7.04 -1.29 14.39
N ASN A 70 6.65 -0.05 14.07
CA ASN A 70 6.27 1.00 15.02
C ASN A 70 5.46 2.08 14.27
N SER A 71 4.98 3.11 14.96
CA SER A 71 4.11 4.16 14.40
C SER A 71 4.63 4.90 13.16
N SER A 72 5.89 4.72 12.77
CA SER A 72 6.50 5.39 11.61
C SER A 72 7.29 4.45 10.70
N LYS A 73 7.27 3.13 10.93
CA LYS A 73 8.05 2.16 10.15
C LYS A 73 7.23 0.94 9.79
N ILE A 74 7.25 0.59 8.52
CA ILE A 74 6.54 -0.56 7.97
C ILE A 74 7.55 -1.47 7.28
N ARG A 75 7.51 -2.76 7.57
CA ARG A 75 8.27 -3.78 6.83
C ARG A 75 7.38 -4.37 5.75
N VAL A 76 7.80 -4.26 4.49
CA VAL A 76 7.14 -4.89 3.35
C VAL A 76 7.97 -6.09 2.92
N THR A 77 7.41 -7.31 2.96
CA THR A 77 8.15 -8.56 2.77
C THR A 77 7.56 -9.40 1.65
N GLY A 78 8.44 -9.93 0.80
CA GLY A 78 8.07 -10.88 -0.25
C GLY A 78 7.25 -10.26 -1.37
N GLY A 79 6.31 -11.04 -1.87
CA GLY A 79 5.51 -10.73 -3.05
C GLY A 79 6.22 -11.10 -4.35
N GLU A 80 5.69 -10.59 -5.45
CA GLU A 80 6.27 -10.77 -6.77
C GLU A 80 6.30 -9.46 -7.56
N GLU A 81 7.25 -9.41 -8.49
CA GLU A 81 7.39 -8.34 -9.47
C GLU A 81 7.59 -8.92 -10.88
N SER A 82 7.85 -8.06 -11.86
CA SER A 82 8.04 -8.47 -13.26
C SER A 82 9.12 -9.54 -13.50
N SER A 83 10.12 -9.66 -12.61
CA SER A 83 11.18 -10.68 -12.67
C SER A 83 10.87 -11.94 -11.86
N GLY A 84 9.70 -12.03 -11.22
CA GLY A 84 9.25 -13.17 -10.42
C GLY A 84 9.18 -12.88 -8.92
N GLN A 85 9.25 -13.96 -8.14
CA GLN A 85 9.08 -13.94 -6.68
C GLN A 85 10.25 -13.24 -5.98
N LEU A 86 9.94 -12.43 -4.97
CA LEU A 86 10.90 -11.67 -4.21
C LEU A 86 11.24 -12.37 -2.90
N ALA A 87 12.53 -12.67 -2.70
CA ALA A 87 13.07 -13.13 -1.42
C ALA A 87 13.56 -11.97 -0.53
N SER A 88 13.15 -10.74 -0.85
CA SER A 88 13.59 -9.51 -0.19
C SER A 88 12.48 -8.88 0.66
N PHE A 89 12.89 -7.99 1.55
CA PHE A 89 11.99 -7.06 2.23
C PHE A 89 12.55 -5.64 2.10
N GLU A 90 11.70 -4.65 2.34
CA GLU A 90 12.09 -3.25 2.47
C GLU A 90 11.43 -2.60 3.69
N ILE A 91 12.05 -1.53 4.20
CA ILE A 91 11.47 -0.69 5.24
C ILE A 91 10.90 0.56 4.59
N TYR A 92 9.58 0.71 4.67
CA TYR A 92 8.82 1.84 4.20
C TYR A 92 8.57 2.85 5.32
N TYR A 93 8.68 4.13 4.97
CA TYR A 93 8.46 5.29 5.84
C TYR A 93 7.30 6.12 5.24
N PRO A 94 6.08 6.05 5.83
CA PRO A 94 4.89 6.72 5.33
C PRO A 94 4.97 8.25 5.31
#